data_AF-Q0APU3-F1
#
_entry.id   AF-Q0APU3-F1
#
_cell.length_a   1.000
_cell.length_b   1.000
_cell.length_c   1.000
_cell.angle_alpha   90.00
_cell.angle_beta   90.00
_cell.angle_gamma   90.00
#
_symmetry.space_group_name_H-M   'P 1'
#
loop_
_entity.id
_entity.type
_entity.pdbx_description
1 polymer ?
#
loop_
_entity_poly.entity_id
_entity_poly.type
_entity_poly.pdbx_seq_one_letter_code
_entity_poly.pdbx_strand_id
1 'polypeptide(L)'
;MSKPVFAPLKARHSAIPAFAGALAASAYLLGAVVFSVVSKGDFPSFSVASADSSDHHLSVRVSRIRNFDSLENDGADVQAASLEAPIDIAASNMSPVVIAPADPQLSAIARPQIVLVIDDVGLDVAAAERVVALPIPLTVAILPYAEASAELAALARLNGHDVLLHMPMEPVGLADPGPNALRIGLSDVDLQTRVRWGMARVPGAIGLNNHMGSRFTADPRALRVALSAVSHTNPLFLDSLTTGESRGRAVAAGLGLRALERDIFLDHDRSAEAIEARLADAAELARQDGFAVVIGHPHTLTLDTLTAWLESPAAQGIDFVTAGTLADQLFLAEPGLQASVAEGINRGAE
;
A
#
# COMPACT_ATOMS: atom_id res chain seq x y z
N MET A 1 -56.64 -39.02 -13.58
CA MET A 1 -55.43 -38.29 -14.01
C MET A 1 -54.37 -38.48 -12.93
N SER A 2 -53.41 -39.35 -13.20
CA SER A 2 -52.40 -39.83 -12.25
C SER A 2 -51.23 -38.84 -12.17
N LYS A 3 -50.81 -38.44 -10.96
CA LYS A 3 -49.62 -37.62 -10.71
C LYS A 3 -48.35 -38.49 -10.78
N PRO A 4 -47.25 -38.04 -11.42
CA PRO A 4 -46.01 -38.79 -11.39
C PRO A 4 -45.24 -38.52 -10.10
N VAL A 5 -44.67 -39.59 -9.54
CA VAL A 5 -43.75 -39.61 -8.40
C VAL A 5 -42.33 -39.49 -8.93
N PHE A 6 -41.58 -38.47 -8.52
CA PHE A 6 -40.14 -38.38 -8.78
C PHE A 6 -39.36 -39.04 -7.64
N ALA A 7 -38.51 -40.01 -8.00
CA ALA A 7 -37.54 -40.64 -7.12
C ALA A 7 -36.26 -39.80 -7.00
N PRO A 8 -35.55 -39.80 -5.86
CA PRO A 8 -34.31 -39.05 -5.69
C PRO A 8 -33.12 -39.79 -6.33
N LEU A 9 -32.34 -39.08 -7.14
CA LEU A 9 -31.06 -39.55 -7.65
C LEU A 9 -30.01 -39.51 -6.55
N LYS A 10 -29.50 -40.68 -6.15
CA LYS A 10 -28.30 -40.85 -5.31
C LYS A 10 -27.06 -40.36 -6.08
N ALA A 11 -26.37 -39.35 -5.54
CA ALA A 11 -25.03 -38.99 -5.98
C ALA A 11 -24.04 -40.11 -5.62
N ARG A 12 -23.29 -40.58 -6.61
CA ARG A 12 -22.20 -41.54 -6.45
C ARG A 12 -20.93 -40.78 -6.09
N HIS A 13 -20.34 -41.10 -4.94
CA HIS A 13 -18.94 -40.81 -4.65
C HIS A 13 -18.05 -41.63 -5.59
N SER A 14 -17.09 -41.00 -6.27
CA SER A 14 -15.91 -41.69 -6.80
C SER A 14 -14.66 -40.87 -6.55
N ALA A 15 -13.78 -41.46 -5.73
CA ALA A 15 -12.44 -40.99 -5.40
C ALA A 15 -11.53 -40.92 -6.64
N ILE A 16 -10.70 -39.89 -6.70
CA ILE A 16 -9.53 -39.79 -7.58
C ILE A 16 -8.32 -39.46 -6.69
N PRO A 17 -7.17 -40.15 -6.88
CA PRO A 17 -6.15 -40.27 -5.85
C PRO A 17 -5.18 -39.07 -5.78
N ALA A 18 -4.74 -38.78 -4.55
CA ALA A 18 -3.66 -37.86 -4.24
C ALA A 18 -2.31 -38.48 -4.62
N PHE A 19 -1.66 -37.99 -5.68
CA PHE A 19 -0.22 -38.15 -5.91
C PHE A 19 0.27 -37.12 -6.95
N ALA A 20 0.58 -35.90 -6.50
CA ALA A 20 1.39 -34.92 -7.27
C ALA A 20 2.04 -33.85 -6.37
N GLY A 21 2.39 -34.20 -5.12
CA GLY A 21 2.86 -33.25 -4.11
C GLY A 21 4.33 -33.43 -3.66
N ALA A 22 5.19 -34.08 -4.45
CA ALA A 22 6.53 -34.46 -3.96
C ALA A 22 7.69 -34.28 -4.97
N LEU A 23 7.56 -33.41 -5.98
CA LEU A 23 8.65 -33.12 -6.92
C LEU A 23 9.06 -31.65 -7.05
N ALA A 24 8.42 -30.73 -6.29
CA ALA A 24 8.79 -29.32 -6.28
C ALA A 24 9.73 -28.90 -5.13
N ALA A 25 10.04 -29.81 -4.19
CA ALA A 25 10.86 -29.50 -3.01
C ALA A 25 12.37 -29.82 -3.19
N SER A 26 12.78 -30.40 -4.31
CA SER A 26 14.18 -30.85 -4.51
C SER A 26 15.04 -29.90 -5.34
N ALA A 27 14.47 -28.82 -5.89
CA ALA A 27 15.19 -27.86 -6.72
C ALA A 27 15.83 -26.69 -5.93
N TYR A 28 15.41 -26.47 -4.67
CA TYR A 28 15.91 -25.34 -3.86
C TYR A 28 17.13 -25.66 -2.98
N LEU A 29 17.43 -26.95 -2.75
CA LEU A 29 18.51 -27.36 -1.84
C LEU A 29 19.87 -27.58 -2.52
N LEU A 30 19.95 -27.59 -3.85
CA LEU A 30 21.21 -27.78 -4.58
C LEU A 30 21.91 -26.46 -4.96
N GLY A 31 21.20 -25.32 -4.97
CA GLY A 31 21.77 -24.00 -5.31
C GLY A 31 22.56 -23.36 -4.17
N ALA A 32 22.17 -23.59 -2.91
CA ALA A 32 22.78 -22.94 -1.75
C ALA A 32 24.16 -23.50 -1.35
N VAL A 33 24.53 -24.69 -1.81
CA VAL A 33 25.81 -25.34 -1.44
C VAL A 33 26.95 -24.95 -2.38
N VAL A 34 26.65 -24.50 -3.61
CA VAL A 34 27.68 -24.17 -4.62
C VAL A 34 28.25 -22.76 -4.43
N PHE A 35 27.51 -21.83 -3.83
CA PHE A 35 27.95 -20.42 -3.66
C PHE A 35 28.83 -20.18 -2.41
N SER A 36 28.81 -21.09 -1.43
CA SER A 36 29.53 -20.90 -0.15
C SER A 36 31.04 -21.21 -0.22
N VAL A 37 31.51 -21.85 -1.30
CA VAL A 37 32.91 -22.34 -1.39
C VAL A 37 33.84 -21.40 -2.19
N VAL A 38 33.33 -20.33 -2.82
CA VAL A 38 34.14 -19.53 -3.77
C VAL A 38 34.53 -18.12 -3.29
N SER A 39 34.04 -17.62 -2.15
CA SER A 39 34.45 -16.30 -1.64
C SER A 39 35.36 -16.39 -0.41
N LYS A 40 36.62 -16.77 -0.64
CA LYS A 40 37.73 -16.48 0.28
C LYS A 40 38.90 -15.96 -0.53
N GLY A 41 39.09 -14.64 -0.51
CA GLY A 41 40.25 -13.95 -1.08
C GLY A 41 40.40 -12.58 -0.42
N ASP A 42 41.57 -12.37 0.18
CA ASP A 42 41.99 -11.17 0.92
C ASP A 42 42.07 -9.91 0.04
N PHE A 43 41.85 -8.73 0.64
CA PHE A 43 42.22 -7.43 0.04
C PHE A 43 42.92 -6.51 1.06
N PRO A 44 43.86 -5.65 0.60
CA PRO A 44 44.83 -4.95 1.43
C PRO A 44 44.33 -3.60 1.98
N SER A 45 45.01 -3.12 3.01
CA SER A 45 44.84 -1.84 3.70
C SER A 45 45.47 -0.66 2.94
N PHE A 46 44.80 0.51 2.97
CA PHE A 46 45.42 1.81 2.72
C PHE A 46 44.84 2.91 3.63
N SER A 47 45.71 3.80 4.10
CA SER A 47 45.41 4.89 5.03
C SER A 47 45.16 6.24 4.34
N VAL A 48 44.14 6.93 4.85
CA VAL A 48 43.92 8.37 5.06
C VAL A 48 44.77 9.40 4.28
N ALA A 49 44.08 10.34 3.63
CA ALA A 49 44.47 11.75 3.60
C ALA A 49 43.23 12.64 3.81
N SER A 50 43.34 13.57 4.76
CA SER A 50 42.37 14.61 5.09
C SER A 50 42.47 15.80 4.13
N ALA A 51 41.34 16.37 3.73
CA ALA A 51 41.25 17.79 3.38
C ALA A 51 39.87 18.32 3.74
N ASP A 52 39.92 19.41 4.49
CA ASP A 52 38.83 20.23 4.99
C ASP A 52 38.37 21.20 3.88
N SER A 53 37.08 21.23 3.57
CA SER A 53 36.40 22.41 3.02
C SER A 53 34.89 22.23 3.14
N SER A 54 34.33 23.05 4.01
CA SER A 54 32.93 23.46 4.07
C SER A 54 32.23 23.56 2.71
N ASP A 55 31.16 22.79 2.52
CA ASP A 55 29.98 23.23 1.78
C ASP A 55 28.77 22.39 2.22
N HIS A 56 27.88 23.03 2.99
CA HIS A 56 26.62 22.45 3.45
C HIS A 56 25.61 22.43 2.31
N HIS A 57 25.58 21.34 1.55
CA HIS A 57 24.39 20.97 0.76
C HIS A 57 23.52 20.00 1.58
N LEU A 58 22.70 20.56 2.48
CA LEU A 58 21.56 19.84 3.05
C LEU A 58 20.33 20.12 2.19
N SER A 59 20.17 19.35 1.13
CA SER A 59 18.87 19.21 0.48
C SER A 59 18.02 18.25 1.31
N VAL A 60 17.38 18.75 2.37
CA VAL A 60 16.33 17.99 3.07
C VAL A 60 15.05 18.14 2.26
N ARG A 61 14.88 17.27 1.26
CA ARG A 61 13.53 16.79 0.92
C ARG A 61 13.24 15.71 1.93
N VAL A 62 12.25 15.90 2.81
CA VAL A 62 11.69 14.81 3.61
C VAL A 62 10.89 13.92 2.66
N SER A 63 11.59 13.17 1.82
CA SER A 63 11.10 11.92 1.28
C SER A 63 11.53 10.89 2.31
N ARG A 64 10.60 10.11 2.88
CA ARG A 64 10.96 8.93 3.68
C ARG A 64 11.89 8.08 2.82
N ILE A 65 13.20 8.14 3.07
CA ILE A 65 14.14 7.19 2.48
C ILE A 65 13.87 5.90 3.24
N ARG A 66 13.04 5.03 2.67
CA ARG A 66 12.88 3.68 3.20
C ARG A 66 14.02 2.84 2.64
N ASN A 67 14.85 2.30 3.52
CA ASN A 67 15.75 1.21 3.16
C ASN A 67 14.89 0.01 2.77
N PHE A 68 14.94 -0.37 1.50
CA PHE A 68 14.28 -1.56 0.95
C PHE A 68 15.10 -2.82 1.29
N ASP A 69 15.28 -3.14 2.58
CA ASP A 69 16.03 -4.34 3.00
C ASP A 69 15.22 -5.65 2.92
N SER A 70 14.09 -5.66 2.20
CA SER A 70 13.25 -6.87 2.03
C SER A 70 12.89 -7.21 0.59
N LEU A 71 13.63 -6.68 -0.40
CA LEU A 71 13.62 -7.22 -1.76
C LEU A 71 15.03 -7.73 -2.07
N GLU A 72 15.20 -9.06 -2.04
CA GLU A 72 16.48 -9.70 -2.35
C GLU A 72 16.97 -9.35 -3.75
N ASN A 73 18.29 -9.23 -3.78
CA ASN A 73 19.19 -8.68 -4.77
C ASN A 73 19.35 -9.61 -5.99
N ASP A 74 18.84 -9.21 -7.15
CA ASP A 74 19.28 -9.78 -8.44
C ASP A 74 20.26 -8.80 -9.10
N GLY A 75 21.53 -9.20 -9.11
CA GLY A 75 22.63 -8.41 -9.62
C GLY A 75 22.48 -8.12 -11.12
N ALA A 76 22.32 -6.84 -11.45
CA ALA A 76 22.59 -6.31 -12.77
C ALA A 76 23.59 -5.15 -12.65
N ASP A 77 24.79 -5.40 -13.16
CA ASP A 77 25.87 -4.44 -13.30
C ASP A 77 25.44 -3.36 -14.31
N VAL A 78 25.07 -2.16 -13.84
CA VAL A 78 24.77 -1.02 -14.70
C VAL A 78 25.85 0.03 -14.49
N GLN A 79 26.77 0.11 -15.45
CA GLN A 79 27.71 1.22 -15.60
C GLN A 79 26.94 2.54 -15.70
N ALA A 80 27.11 3.40 -14.69
CA ALA A 80 26.64 4.77 -14.71
C ALA A 80 27.45 5.56 -15.75
N ALA A 81 26.88 5.77 -16.94
CA ALA A 81 27.34 6.79 -17.87
C ALA A 81 26.78 8.15 -17.42
N SER A 82 27.65 9.02 -16.91
CA SER A 82 27.32 10.40 -16.56
C SER A 82 26.90 11.18 -17.81
N LEU A 83 25.60 11.44 -17.95
CA LEU A 83 25.08 12.44 -18.88
C LEU A 83 24.91 13.76 -18.11
N GLU A 84 25.97 14.56 -18.05
CA GLU A 84 25.87 15.96 -17.64
C GLU A 84 25.30 16.77 -18.80
N ALA A 85 24.06 17.24 -18.66
CA ALA A 85 23.52 18.30 -19.50
C ALA A 85 23.66 19.63 -18.75
N PRO A 86 24.29 20.67 -19.33
CA PRO A 86 24.38 21.97 -18.69
C PRO A 86 23.00 22.65 -18.70
N ILE A 87 22.47 22.97 -17.52
CA ILE A 87 21.29 23.82 -17.38
C ILE A 87 21.78 25.27 -17.30
N ASP A 88 21.41 26.06 -18.31
CA ASP A 88 21.62 27.50 -18.35
C ASP A 88 20.60 28.18 -17.42
N ILE A 89 21.02 28.60 -16.23
CA ILE A 89 20.16 29.30 -15.28
C ILE A 89 20.11 30.78 -15.68
N ALA A 90 19.04 31.16 -16.37
CA ALA A 90 18.67 32.57 -16.52
C ALA A 90 18.44 33.17 -15.12
N ALA A 91 19.22 34.19 -14.78
CA ALA A 91 19.19 34.90 -13.50
C ALA A 91 17.80 35.50 -13.23
N SER A 92 17.03 34.86 -12.34
CA SER A 92 15.87 35.48 -11.71
C SER A 92 16.34 36.11 -10.39
N ASN A 93 16.31 37.44 -10.32
CA ASN A 93 16.64 38.22 -9.12
C ASN A 93 15.56 38.08 -8.03
N MET A 94 15.44 36.89 -7.44
CA MET A 94 14.70 36.71 -6.20
C MET A 94 15.69 36.59 -5.05
N SER A 95 15.64 37.55 -4.11
CA SER A 95 16.35 37.44 -2.83
C SER A 95 15.93 36.14 -2.13
N PRO A 96 16.86 35.38 -1.53
CA PRO A 96 16.52 34.16 -0.82
C PRO A 96 15.62 34.51 0.36
N VAL A 97 14.43 33.91 0.40
CA VAL A 97 13.58 33.91 1.60
C VAL A 97 14.29 33.04 2.63
N VAL A 98 14.93 33.67 3.60
CA VAL A 98 15.45 32.98 4.79
C VAL A 98 14.24 32.61 5.64
N ILE A 99 13.77 31.37 5.53
CA ILE A 99 12.82 30.80 6.50
C ILE A 99 13.64 30.50 7.75
N ALA A 100 13.39 31.25 8.83
CA ALA A 100 13.93 30.93 10.15
C ALA A 100 13.55 29.48 10.51
N PRO A 101 14.44 28.69 11.14
CA PRO A 101 14.09 27.35 11.58
C PRO A 101 12.82 27.44 12.44
N ALA A 102 11.80 26.65 12.08
CA ALA A 102 10.57 26.58 12.84
C ALA A 102 10.89 26.26 14.30
N ASP A 103 10.32 27.05 15.22
CA ASP A 103 10.49 26.91 16.66
C ASP A 103 10.02 25.51 17.09
N PRO A 104 10.87 24.66 17.71
CA PRO A 104 10.53 23.27 18.05
C PRO A 104 9.51 23.13 19.20
N GLN A 105 8.87 24.22 19.63
CA GLN A 105 8.07 24.26 20.86
C GLN A 105 6.55 24.10 20.69
N LEU A 106 6.06 23.70 19.51
CA LEU A 106 4.62 23.41 19.32
C LEU A 106 4.32 22.00 18.80
N SER A 107 5.13 21.01 19.15
CA SER A 107 4.67 19.61 19.12
C SER A 107 4.09 19.28 20.50
N ALA A 108 2.83 19.64 20.74
CA ALA A 108 2.05 18.90 21.74
C ALA A 108 2.25 17.42 21.41
N ILE A 109 2.69 16.61 22.38
CA ILE A 109 3.09 15.20 22.19
C ILE A 109 1.88 14.46 21.61
N ALA A 110 1.77 14.42 20.30
CA ALA A 110 0.78 13.61 19.60
C ALA A 110 1.17 12.17 19.90
N ARG A 111 0.22 11.39 20.41
CA ARG A 111 0.45 9.96 20.60
C ARG A 111 0.76 9.33 19.24
N PRO A 112 1.66 8.34 19.20
CA PRO A 112 1.99 7.64 17.97
C PRO A 112 0.72 7.02 17.37
N GLN A 113 0.56 7.15 16.06
CA GLN A 113 -0.65 6.71 15.38
C GLN A 113 -0.43 5.43 14.57
N ILE A 114 -1.43 4.55 14.54
CA ILE A 114 -1.45 3.45 13.56
C ILE A 114 -2.70 3.58 12.69
N VAL A 115 -2.49 3.56 11.38
CA VAL A 115 -3.55 3.28 10.41
C VAL A 115 -3.52 1.80 10.13
N LEU A 116 -4.57 1.08 10.56
CA LEU A 116 -4.78 -0.30 10.18
C LEU A 116 -5.71 -0.36 8.96
N VAL A 117 -5.26 -1.03 7.91
CA VAL A 117 -6.05 -1.37 6.73
C VAL A 117 -6.22 -2.88 6.66
N ILE A 118 -7.45 -3.34 6.42
CA ILE A 118 -7.71 -4.74 6.10
C ILE A 118 -8.12 -4.84 4.63
N ASP A 119 -7.26 -5.45 3.82
CA ASP A 119 -7.42 -5.69 2.38
C ASP A 119 -8.27 -6.96 2.12
N ASP A 120 -8.63 -7.22 0.87
CA ASP A 120 -9.42 -8.39 0.44
C ASP A 120 -10.77 -8.62 1.16
N VAL A 121 -11.36 -7.57 1.72
CA VAL A 121 -12.68 -7.70 2.37
C VAL A 121 -13.77 -7.86 1.31
N GLY A 122 -14.68 -8.80 1.56
CA GLY A 122 -15.92 -8.95 0.77
C GLY A 122 -16.28 -10.39 0.43
N LEU A 123 -15.29 -11.24 0.14
CA LEU A 123 -15.55 -12.63 -0.30
C LEU A 123 -16.00 -13.56 0.83
N ASP A 124 -15.52 -13.31 2.04
CA ASP A 124 -15.98 -13.97 3.27
C ASP A 124 -16.71 -12.95 4.13
N VAL A 125 -18.04 -13.03 4.14
CA VAL A 125 -18.91 -12.11 4.89
C VAL A 125 -18.68 -12.25 6.40
N ALA A 126 -18.47 -13.45 6.92
CA ALA A 126 -18.25 -13.66 8.35
C ALA A 126 -16.91 -13.04 8.79
N ALA A 127 -15.87 -13.19 7.98
CA ALA A 127 -14.59 -12.54 8.24
C ALA A 127 -14.69 -11.01 8.14
N ALA A 128 -15.46 -10.50 7.16
CA ALA A 128 -15.72 -9.06 7.02
C ALA A 128 -16.46 -8.47 8.24
N GLU A 129 -17.49 -9.17 8.74
CA GLU A 129 -18.21 -8.77 9.96
C GLU A 129 -17.28 -8.75 11.18
N ARG A 130 -16.36 -9.71 11.29
CA ARG A 130 -15.34 -9.70 12.35
C ARG A 130 -14.41 -8.50 12.25
N VAL A 131 -13.98 -8.12 11.04
CA VAL A 131 -13.16 -6.91 10.82
C VAL A 131 -13.89 -5.67 11.29
N VAL A 132 -15.16 -5.50 10.87
CA VAL A 132 -15.97 -4.32 11.23
C VAL A 132 -16.32 -4.28 12.73
N ALA A 133 -16.28 -5.42 13.42
CA ALA A 133 -16.53 -5.48 14.86
C ALA A 133 -15.29 -5.16 15.72
N LEU A 134 -14.11 -4.93 15.13
CA LEU A 134 -12.91 -4.60 15.89
C LEU A 134 -13.09 -3.29 16.67
N PRO A 135 -12.68 -3.22 17.95
CA PRO A 135 -12.97 -2.08 18.83
C PRO A 135 -12.01 -0.88 18.61
N ILE A 136 -11.64 -0.62 17.37
CA ILE A 136 -10.75 0.47 16.96
C ILE A 136 -11.23 1.09 15.64
N PRO A 137 -10.95 2.38 15.37
CA PRO A 137 -11.08 2.90 14.02
C PRO A 137 -10.06 2.23 13.10
N LEU A 138 -10.51 1.83 11.91
CA LEU A 138 -9.68 1.19 10.89
C LEU A 138 -10.19 1.55 9.50
N THR A 139 -9.48 1.09 8.48
CA THR A 139 -9.85 1.25 7.07
C THR A 139 -10.11 -0.12 6.45
N VAL A 140 -11.27 -0.27 5.80
CA VAL A 140 -11.69 -1.51 5.15
C VAL A 140 -11.54 -1.35 3.65
N ALA A 141 -10.67 -2.12 3.01
CA ALA A 141 -10.53 -2.12 1.55
C ALA A 141 -11.34 -3.28 0.95
N ILE A 142 -12.39 -2.95 0.21
CA ILE A 142 -13.40 -3.91 -0.25
C ILE A 142 -13.21 -4.24 -1.73
N LEU A 143 -13.18 -5.54 -2.05
CA LEU A 143 -13.11 -6.04 -3.43
C LEU A 143 -14.44 -5.78 -4.16
N PRO A 144 -14.45 -5.06 -5.30
CA PRO A 144 -15.69 -4.62 -5.94
C PRO A 144 -16.54 -5.74 -6.56
N TYR A 145 -15.92 -6.91 -6.78
CA TYR A 145 -16.60 -8.09 -7.32
C TYR A 145 -17.21 -8.99 -6.25
N ALA A 146 -17.05 -8.69 -4.96
CA ALA A 146 -17.78 -9.39 -3.91
C ALA A 146 -19.28 -9.07 -4.00
N GLU A 147 -20.12 -10.08 -3.79
CA GLU A 147 -21.58 -9.95 -3.89
C GLU A 147 -22.09 -8.91 -2.89
N ALA A 148 -21.68 -9.03 -1.63
CA ALA A 148 -22.07 -8.19 -0.50
C ALA A 148 -21.25 -6.88 -0.36
N SER A 149 -20.57 -6.42 -1.43
CA SER A 149 -19.67 -5.25 -1.36
C SER A 149 -20.38 -3.99 -0.83
N ALA A 150 -21.61 -3.74 -1.28
CA ALA A 150 -22.35 -2.54 -0.94
C ALA A 150 -22.87 -2.58 0.51
N GLU A 151 -23.36 -3.73 0.93
CA GLU A 151 -23.82 -4.00 2.29
C GLU A 151 -22.67 -3.87 3.29
N LEU A 152 -21.51 -4.45 2.97
CA LEU A 152 -20.31 -4.37 3.82
C LEU A 152 -19.74 -2.95 3.86
N ALA A 153 -19.75 -2.21 2.75
CA ALA A 153 -19.35 -0.81 2.75
C ALA A 153 -20.26 0.05 3.64
N ALA A 154 -21.58 -0.19 3.59
CA ALA A 154 -22.52 0.49 4.47
C ALA A 154 -22.30 0.13 5.94
N LEU A 155 -22.07 -1.15 6.24
CA LEU A 155 -21.81 -1.65 7.59
C LEU A 155 -20.51 -1.06 8.18
N ALA A 156 -19.42 -1.07 7.42
CA ALA A 156 -18.14 -0.49 7.84
C ALA A 156 -18.27 1.01 8.17
N ARG A 157 -18.93 1.77 7.29
CA ARG A 157 -19.17 3.21 7.51
C ARG A 157 -20.06 3.49 8.71
N LEU A 158 -21.09 2.67 8.94
CA LEU A 158 -21.96 2.81 10.11
C LEU A 158 -21.19 2.61 11.43
N ASN A 159 -20.12 1.81 11.41
CA ASN A 159 -19.23 1.58 12.55
C ASN A 159 -18.06 2.58 12.62
N GLY A 160 -18.07 3.64 11.79
CA GLY A 160 -17.06 4.70 11.82
C GLY A 160 -15.73 4.35 11.15
N HIS A 161 -15.70 3.31 10.32
CA HIS A 161 -14.52 2.96 9.55
C HIS A 161 -14.49 3.71 8.21
N ASP A 162 -13.28 3.96 7.72
CA ASP A 162 -13.10 4.35 6.32
C ASP A 162 -13.25 3.15 5.40
N VAL A 163 -13.74 3.41 4.20
CA VAL A 163 -13.87 2.40 3.14
C VAL A 163 -13.03 2.81 1.95
N LEU A 164 -12.23 1.89 1.44
CA LEU A 164 -11.51 2.03 0.18
C LEU A 164 -12.02 1.01 -0.83
N LEU A 165 -12.02 1.40 -2.10
CA LEU A 165 -12.15 0.44 -3.19
C LEU A 165 -10.83 -0.34 -3.31
N HIS A 166 -10.84 -1.64 -3.02
CA HIS A 166 -9.69 -2.52 -3.24
C HIS A 166 -9.70 -2.97 -4.71
N MET A 167 -9.11 -2.15 -5.58
CA MET A 167 -9.23 -2.29 -7.02
C MET A 167 -8.27 -3.36 -7.55
N PRO A 168 -8.76 -4.40 -8.26
CA PRO A 168 -7.90 -5.41 -8.87
C PRO A 168 -6.99 -4.84 -9.95
N MET A 169 -5.70 -5.11 -9.86
CA MET A 169 -4.69 -4.55 -10.76
C MET A 169 -3.67 -5.62 -11.19
N GLU A 170 -3.20 -5.50 -12.44
CA GLU A 170 -2.26 -6.45 -13.05
C GLU A 170 -0.95 -6.59 -12.26
N PRO A 171 -0.60 -7.82 -11.80
CA PRO A 171 0.68 -8.11 -11.19
C PRO A 171 1.72 -8.46 -12.26
N VAL A 172 2.98 -8.48 -11.84
CA VAL A 172 4.00 -9.26 -12.53
C VAL A 172 3.66 -10.75 -12.40
N GLY A 173 3.81 -11.51 -13.49
CA GLY A 173 3.51 -12.95 -13.52
C GLY A 173 2.10 -13.29 -14.03
N LEU A 174 1.59 -14.44 -13.62
CA LEU A 174 0.35 -15.04 -14.17
C LEU A 174 -0.82 -15.08 -13.18
N ALA A 175 -0.66 -14.52 -11.98
CA ALA A 175 -1.73 -14.47 -10.99
C ALA A 175 -2.93 -13.68 -11.55
N ASP A 176 -4.14 -14.17 -11.31
CA ASP A 176 -5.38 -13.50 -11.71
C ASP A 176 -5.89 -12.61 -10.57
N PRO A 177 -5.93 -11.28 -10.73
CA PRO A 177 -6.48 -10.36 -9.72
C PRO A 177 -8.00 -10.44 -9.60
N GLY A 178 -8.66 -11.14 -10.54
CA GLY A 178 -10.10 -11.29 -10.57
C GLY A 178 -10.81 -10.38 -11.57
N PRO A 179 -12.15 -10.38 -11.54
CA PRO A 179 -12.98 -9.69 -12.52
C PRO A 179 -12.71 -8.19 -12.62
N ASN A 180 -12.79 -7.65 -13.83
CA ASN A 180 -12.59 -6.22 -14.12
C ASN A 180 -11.24 -5.63 -13.68
N ALA A 181 -10.19 -6.46 -13.54
CA ALA A 181 -8.86 -5.98 -13.21
C ALA A 181 -8.34 -4.92 -14.19
N LEU A 182 -7.66 -3.90 -13.66
CA LEU A 182 -6.94 -2.92 -14.45
C LEU A 182 -5.68 -3.56 -15.01
N ARG A 183 -5.50 -3.48 -16.33
CA ARG A 183 -4.34 -4.05 -17.04
C ARG A 183 -3.73 -2.98 -17.91
N ILE A 184 -2.40 -2.95 -18.02
CA ILE A 184 -1.68 -1.86 -18.70
C ILE A 184 -1.98 -1.78 -20.20
N GLY A 185 -2.42 -2.89 -20.80
CA GLY A 185 -2.83 -2.98 -22.21
C GLY A 185 -4.26 -2.50 -22.49
N LEU A 186 -5.03 -2.10 -21.49
CA LEU A 186 -6.36 -1.53 -21.68
C LEU A 186 -6.28 -0.09 -22.21
N SER A 187 -7.31 0.30 -22.96
CA SER A 187 -7.50 1.69 -23.38
C SER A 187 -7.78 2.59 -22.17
N ASP A 188 -7.54 3.89 -22.32
CA ASP A 188 -7.79 4.84 -21.24
C ASP A 188 -9.26 4.87 -20.81
N VAL A 189 -10.17 4.74 -21.79
CA VAL A 189 -11.62 4.65 -21.56
C VAL A 189 -11.98 3.39 -20.76
N ASP A 190 -11.37 2.25 -21.08
CA ASP A 190 -11.62 1.00 -20.36
C ASP A 190 -11.09 1.05 -18.92
N LEU A 191 -9.90 1.62 -18.71
CA LEU A 191 -9.33 1.82 -17.37
C LEU A 191 -10.27 2.66 -16.50
N GLN A 192 -10.67 3.83 -16.99
CA GLN A 192 -11.57 4.71 -16.25
C GLN A 192 -12.95 4.07 -16.03
N THR A 193 -13.46 3.32 -17.01
CA THR A 193 -14.76 2.65 -16.90
C THR A 193 -14.73 1.57 -15.83
N ARG A 194 -13.66 0.79 -15.73
CA ARG A 194 -13.48 -0.23 -14.69
C ARG A 194 -13.34 0.40 -13.30
N VAL A 195 -12.61 1.51 -13.18
CA VAL A 195 -12.54 2.25 -11.89
C VAL A 195 -13.92 2.76 -11.48
N ARG A 196 -14.66 3.41 -12.39
CA ARG A 196 -16.03 3.89 -12.10
C ARG A 196 -16.98 2.75 -11.73
N TRP A 197 -16.88 1.62 -12.43
CA TRP A 197 -17.62 0.41 -12.07
C TRP A 197 -17.28 -0.05 -10.64
N GLY A 198 -15.99 -0.12 -10.28
CA GLY A 198 -15.56 -0.50 -8.94
C GLY A 198 -16.10 0.44 -7.86
N MET A 199 -16.01 1.76 -8.08
CA MET A 199 -16.55 2.76 -7.15
C MET A 199 -18.06 2.64 -6.97
N ALA A 200 -18.80 2.32 -8.04
CA ALA A 200 -20.24 2.08 -7.95
C ALA A 200 -20.59 0.79 -7.18
N ARG A 201 -19.68 -0.19 -7.15
CA ARG A 201 -19.84 -1.45 -6.38
C ARG A 201 -19.51 -1.29 -4.90
N VAL A 202 -18.74 -0.27 -4.53
CA VAL A 202 -18.36 0.03 -3.14
C VAL A 202 -18.80 1.45 -2.77
N PRO A 203 -20.12 1.69 -2.58
CA PRO A 203 -20.63 3.03 -2.31
C PRO A 203 -20.06 3.62 -1.02
N GLY A 204 -19.67 4.90 -1.07
CA GLY A 204 -19.08 5.58 0.08
C GLY A 204 -17.59 5.31 0.29
N ALA A 205 -16.93 4.59 -0.63
CA ALA A 205 -15.48 4.52 -0.66
C ALA A 205 -14.89 5.94 -0.83
N ILE A 206 -13.91 6.29 0.02
CA ILE A 206 -13.25 7.60 0.02
C ILE A 206 -12.04 7.67 -0.92
N GLY A 207 -11.71 6.55 -1.57
CA GLY A 207 -10.48 6.40 -2.31
C GLY A 207 -10.25 5.01 -2.88
N LEU A 208 -9.07 4.82 -3.46
CA LEU A 208 -8.60 3.56 -4.03
C LEU A 208 -7.45 2.98 -3.22
N ASN A 209 -7.41 1.66 -3.23
CA ASN A 209 -6.26 0.86 -2.81
C ASN A 209 -6.05 -0.26 -3.83
N ASN A 210 -4.81 -0.67 -4.09
CA ASN A 210 -4.51 -1.67 -5.12
C ASN A 210 -4.51 -3.10 -4.56
N HIS A 211 -5.36 -3.95 -5.13
CA HIS A 211 -5.25 -5.40 -4.98
C HIS A 211 -4.25 -5.94 -6.00
N MET A 212 -3.16 -6.55 -5.51
CA MET A 212 -1.98 -6.90 -6.32
C MET A 212 -1.37 -5.66 -7.00
N GLY A 213 -1.30 -5.63 -8.33
CA GLY A 213 -0.91 -4.45 -9.09
C GLY A 213 0.58 -4.20 -9.27
N SER A 214 1.48 -5.13 -8.93
CA SER A 214 2.93 -4.89 -9.01
C SER A 214 3.44 -4.46 -10.40
N ARG A 215 2.74 -4.85 -11.48
CA ARG A 215 3.03 -4.36 -12.84
C ARG A 215 2.28 -3.07 -13.14
N PHE A 216 1.02 -2.98 -12.73
CA PHE A 216 0.17 -1.83 -13.03
C PHE A 216 0.64 -0.55 -12.33
N THR A 217 1.01 -0.62 -11.06
CA THR A 217 1.44 0.55 -10.27
C THR A 217 2.81 1.08 -10.69
N ALA A 218 3.63 0.25 -11.35
CA ALA A 218 4.90 0.66 -11.96
C ALA A 218 4.72 1.44 -13.27
N ASP A 219 3.54 1.38 -13.92
CA ASP A 219 3.24 2.12 -15.16
C ASP A 219 2.60 3.48 -14.83
N PRO A 220 3.35 4.61 -14.94
CA PRO A 220 2.82 5.92 -14.55
C PRO A 220 1.69 6.40 -15.46
N ARG A 221 1.63 5.96 -16.73
CA ARG A 221 0.56 6.35 -17.65
C ARG A 221 -0.75 5.66 -17.24
N ALA A 222 -0.73 4.34 -17.11
CA ALA A 222 -1.91 3.56 -16.74
C ALA A 222 -2.44 3.98 -15.37
N LEU A 223 -1.55 4.18 -14.40
CA LEU A 223 -1.92 4.61 -13.06
C LEU A 223 -2.52 6.01 -13.05
N ARG A 224 -1.94 6.96 -13.79
CA ARG A 224 -2.50 8.33 -13.92
C ARG A 224 -3.91 8.32 -14.49
N VAL A 225 -4.14 7.50 -15.52
CA VAL A 225 -5.47 7.37 -16.12
C VAL A 225 -6.47 6.77 -15.13
N ALA A 226 -6.10 5.72 -14.40
CA ALA A 226 -6.96 5.10 -13.40
C ALA A 226 -7.32 6.09 -12.27
N LEU A 227 -6.32 6.77 -11.71
CA LEU A 227 -6.52 7.73 -10.62
C LEU A 227 -7.27 9.00 -11.07
N SER A 228 -7.13 9.43 -12.32
CA SER A 228 -7.92 10.56 -12.86
C SER A 228 -9.43 10.28 -12.90
N ALA A 229 -9.83 9.00 -12.92
CA ALA A 229 -11.23 8.62 -12.97
C ALA A 229 -11.99 9.00 -11.69
N VAL A 230 -11.27 9.22 -10.59
CA VAL A 230 -11.84 9.59 -9.29
C VAL A 230 -11.41 10.98 -8.81
N SER A 231 -10.49 11.66 -9.47
CA SER A 231 -9.84 12.87 -8.94
C SER A 231 -10.78 14.04 -8.61
N HIS A 232 -11.93 14.11 -9.28
CA HIS A 232 -12.92 15.18 -9.11
C HIS A 232 -13.63 15.15 -7.74
N THR A 233 -13.50 14.06 -6.97
CA THR A 233 -14.10 13.92 -5.64
C THR A 233 -13.07 13.97 -4.51
N ASN A 234 -11.87 14.53 -4.77
CA ASN A 234 -10.73 14.58 -3.83
C ASN A 234 -10.40 13.23 -3.14
N PRO A 235 -10.25 12.14 -3.91
CA PRO A 235 -10.08 10.80 -3.38
C PRO A 235 -8.68 10.59 -2.80
N LEU A 236 -8.61 9.71 -1.80
CA LEU A 236 -7.37 9.13 -1.30
C LEU A 236 -6.88 8.03 -2.25
N PHE A 237 -5.57 7.96 -2.51
CA PHE A 237 -4.94 6.74 -3.01
C PHE A 237 -4.04 6.15 -1.93
N LEU A 238 -4.33 4.94 -1.48
CA LEU A 238 -3.48 4.18 -0.58
C LEU A 238 -2.76 3.11 -1.39
N ASP A 239 -1.45 3.22 -1.53
CA ASP A 239 -0.63 2.23 -2.23
C ASP A 239 -0.26 1.08 -1.29
N SER A 240 -0.71 -0.14 -1.59
CA SER A 240 -0.28 -1.36 -0.87
C SER A 240 1.20 -1.69 -1.13
N LEU A 241 1.87 -0.96 -2.02
CA LEU A 241 3.30 -1.03 -2.32
C LEU A 241 3.73 -2.47 -2.62
N THR A 242 3.06 -3.11 -3.58
CA THR A 242 3.32 -4.49 -4.00
C THR A 242 4.56 -4.64 -4.88
N THR A 243 5.23 -3.53 -5.17
CA THR A 243 6.54 -3.43 -5.84
C THR A 243 7.30 -2.20 -5.33
N GLY A 244 8.63 -2.27 -5.28
CA GLY A 244 9.48 -1.09 -5.04
C GLY A 244 9.50 -0.11 -6.21
N GLU A 245 9.01 -0.52 -7.39
CA GLU A 245 8.94 0.32 -8.59
C GLU A 245 7.65 1.14 -8.69
N SER A 246 6.77 1.06 -7.67
CA SER A 246 5.48 1.74 -7.71
C SER A 246 5.65 3.24 -7.96
N ARG A 247 4.82 3.79 -8.84
CA ARG A 247 4.70 5.23 -9.12
C ARG A 247 3.51 5.86 -8.42
N GLY A 248 2.84 5.09 -7.54
CA GLY A 248 1.64 5.46 -6.81
C GLY A 248 1.65 6.87 -6.23
N ARG A 249 2.54 7.11 -5.26
CA ARG A 249 2.65 8.41 -4.59
C ARG A 249 2.95 9.56 -5.55
N ALA A 250 3.89 9.38 -6.46
CA ALA A 250 4.29 10.44 -7.39
C ALA A 250 3.15 10.82 -8.34
N VAL A 251 2.43 9.82 -8.87
CA VAL A 251 1.29 10.03 -9.76
C VAL A 251 0.11 10.66 -9.00
N ALA A 252 -0.21 10.16 -7.81
CA ALA A 252 -1.26 10.72 -6.97
C ALA A 252 -1.00 12.19 -6.62
N ALA A 253 0.23 12.52 -6.20
CA ALA A 253 0.63 13.90 -5.93
C ALA A 253 0.51 14.80 -7.17
N GLY A 254 0.93 14.31 -8.35
CA GLY A 254 0.79 15.05 -9.62
C GLY A 254 -0.66 15.31 -10.05
N LEU A 255 -1.62 14.54 -9.53
CA LEU A 255 -3.05 14.73 -9.73
C LEU A 255 -3.73 15.52 -8.59
N GLY A 256 -2.95 15.99 -7.60
CA GLY A 256 -3.49 16.69 -6.43
C GLY A 256 -4.25 15.79 -5.46
N LEU A 257 -4.02 14.46 -5.52
CA LEU A 257 -4.66 13.51 -4.61
C LEU A 257 -3.90 13.38 -3.31
N ARG A 258 -4.62 13.11 -2.23
CA ARG A 258 -4.04 12.60 -1.00
C ARG A 258 -3.48 11.21 -1.26
N ALA A 259 -2.28 10.93 -0.76
CA ALA A 259 -1.62 9.65 -0.95
C ALA A 259 -1.07 9.11 0.37
N LEU A 260 -1.29 7.82 0.61
CA LEU A 260 -0.63 7.04 1.67
C LEU A 260 0.04 5.83 1.03
N GLU A 261 1.07 5.32 1.69
CA GLU A 261 1.78 4.10 1.26
C GLU A 261 1.89 3.18 2.47
N ARG A 262 1.68 1.89 2.27
CA ARG A 262 1.93 0.89 3.30
C ARG A 262 3.37 1.01 3.82
N ASP A 263 3.52 0.96 5.14
CA ASP A 263 4.80 0.82 5.82
C ASP A 263 5.04 -0.65 6.19
N ILE A 264 4.06 -1.32 6.81
CA ILE A 264 4.18 -2.71 7.28
C ILE A 264 3.13 -3.61 6.60
N PHE A 265 3.57 -4.76 6.12
CA PHE A 265 2.68 -5.86 5.72
C PHE A 265 2.58 -6.85 6.88
N LEU A 266 1.39 -6.97 7.45
CA LEU A 266 1.12 -7.69 8.69
C LEU A 266 1.24 -9.21 8.56
N ASP A 267 0.70 -9.81 7.50
CA ASP A 267 0.44 -11.25 7.42
C ASP A 267 0.99 -11.93 6.16
N HIS A 268 2.15 -11.46 5.70
CA HIS A 268 2.91 -12.14 4.64
C HIS A 268 3.30 -13.58 5.05
N ASP A 269 3.82 -13.72 6.28
CA ASP A 269 3.96 -15.01 6.96
C ASP A 269 2.73 -15.22 7.85
N ARG A 270 2.04 -16.34 7.64
CA ARG A 270 0.77 -16.66 8.31
C ARG A 270 0.99 -17.48 9.59
N SER A 271 1.90 -17.03 10.45
CA SER A 271 2.08 -17.53 11.81
C SER A 271 1.77 -16.44 12.83
N ALA A 272 1.25 -16.83 13.99
CA ALA A 272 0.90 -15.87 15.04
C ALA A 272 2.12 -15.06 15.48
N GLU A 273 3.26 -15.74 15.62
CA GLU A 273 4.53 -15.15 16.05
C GLU A 273 5.04 -14.09 15.03
N ALA A 274 4.92 -14.38 13.74
CA ALA A 274 5.31 -13.41 12.71
C ALA A 274 4.38 -12.19 12.68
N ILE A 275 3.07 -12.41 12.83
CA ILE A 275 2.07 -11.33 12.88
C ILE A 275 2.29 -10.46 14.12
N GLU A 276 2.52 -11.05 15.30
CA GLU A 276 2.86 -10.32 16.53
C GLU A 276 4.14 -9.49 16.37
N ALA A 277 5.17 -10.06 15.75
CA ALA A 277 6.41 -9.33 15.47
C ALA A 277 6.16 -8.12 14.56
N ARG A 278 5.33 -8.27 13.51
CA ARG A 278 4.96 -7.14 12.63
C ARG A 278 4.13 -6.07 13.35
N LEU A 279 3.27 -6.43 14.30
CA LEU A 279 2.55 -5.46 15.13
C LEU A 279 3.48 -4.71 16.07
N ALA A 280 4.49 -5.39 16.63
CA ALA A 280 5.53 -4.74 17.43
C ALA A 280 6.37 -3.78 16.59
N ASP A 281 6.75 -4.17 15.37
CA ASP A 281 7.48 -3.31 14.43
C ASP A 281 6.64 -2.08 14.05
N ALA A 282 5.34 -2.25 13.81
CA ALA A 282 4.44 -1.14 13.52
C ALA A 282 4.32 -0.15 14.70
N ALA A 283 4.23 -0.66 15.93
CA ALA A 283 4.21 0.16 17.12
C ALA A 283 5.50 0.96 17.31
N GLU A 284 6.64 0.33 17.03
CA GLU A 284 7.93 1.00 17.12
C GLU A 284 8.08 2.06 16.03
N LEU A 285 7.74 1.73 14.78
CA LEU A 285 7.76 2.69 13.68
C LEU A 285 6.85 3.89 13.98
N ALA A 286 5.64 3.67 14.51
CA ALA A 286 4.75 4.74 14.88
C ALA A 286 5.32 5.65 15.98
N ARG A 287 6.07 5.10 16.95
CA ARG A 287 6.77 5.90 17.98
C ARG A 287 7.92 6.73 17.41
N GLN A 288 8.62 6.21 16.42
CA GLN A 288 9.75 6.88 15.79
C GLN A 288 9.29 7.98 14.83
N ASP A 289 8.32 7.67 13.97
CA ASP A 289 7.92 8.51 12.83
C ASP A 289 6.61 9.29 13.09
N GLY A 290 6.00 9.10 14.26
CA GLY A 290 4.69 9.65 14.63
C GLY A 290 3.51 8.83 14.11
N PHE A 291 3.67 8.07 13.02
CA PHE A 291 2.64 7.15 12.53
C PHE A 291 3.19 5.98 11.72
N ALA A 292 2.41 4.90 11.62
CA ALA A 292 2.65 3.78 10.69
C ALA A 292 1.36 3.36 9.96
N VAL A 293 1.47 3.05 8.66
CA VAL A 293 0.39 2.45 7.86
C VAL A 293 0.62 0.95 7.76
N VAL A 294 -0.29 0.17 8.33
CA VAL A 294 -0.22 -1.29 8.41
C VAL A 294 -1.34 -1.90 7.57
N ILE A 295 -1.00 -2.86 6.72
CA ILE A 295 -2.00 -3.61 5.94
C ILE A 295 -1.94 -5.09 6.31
N GLY A 296 -3.09 -5.69 6.55
CA GLY A 296 -3.28 -7.15 6.65
C GLY A 296 -4.52 -7.61 5.91
N HIS A 297 -4.86 -8.90 6.04
CA HIS A 297 -6.00 -9.53 5.39
C HIS A 297 -6.94 -10.17 6.43
N PRO A 298 -8.22 -10.43 6.09
CA PRO A 298 -9.22 -10.94 7.03
C PRO A 298 -9.06 -12.45 7.28
N HIS A 299 -7.83 -12.93 7.40
CA HIS A 299 -7.57 -14.32 7.78
C HIS A 299 -7.89 -14.51 9.26
N THR A 300 -8.50 -15.66 9.60
CA THR A 300 -8.85 -16.00 11.00
C THR A 300 -7.67 -15.80 11.94
N LEU A 301 -6.48 -16.29 11.58
CA LEU A 301 -5.28 -16.14 12.40
C LEU A 301 -4.86 -14.67 12.56
N THR A 302 -4.87 -13.88 11.47
CA THR A 302 -4.58 -12.44 11.53
C THR A 302 -5.53 -11.72 12.49
N LEU A 303 -6.84 -11.98 12.38
CA LEU A 303 -7.84 -11.33 13.24
C LEU A 303 -7.76 -11.79 14.70
N ASP A 304 -7.50 -13.07 14.95
CA ASP A 304 -7.33 -13.60 16.31
C ASP A 304 -6.10 -12.99 16.99
N THR A 305 -4.95 -12.98 16.31
CA THR A 305 -3.70 -12.39 16.81
C THR A 305 -3.83 -10.88 17.00
N LEU A 306 -4.43 -10.17 16.04
CA LEU A 306 -4.67 -8.74 16.15
C LEU A 306 -5.57 -8.42 17.36
N THR A 307 -6.67 -9.16 17.54
CA THR A 307 -7.60 -8.95 18.66
C THR A 307 -6.88 -9.11 20.00
N ALA A 308 -6.08 -10.16 20.16
CA ALA A 308 -5.29 -10.37 21.37
C ALA A 308 -4.24 -9.25 21.59
N TRP A 309 -3.57 -8.82 20.51
CA TRP A 309 -2.57 -7.76 20.61
C TRP A 309 -3.16 -6.39 20.96
N LEU A 310 -4.38 -6.08 20.54
CA LEU A 310 -5.08 -4.83 20.90
C LEU A 310 -5.31 -4.70 22.41
N GLU A 311 -5.35 -5.81 23.15
CA GLU A 311 -5.44 -5.81 24.62
C GLU A 311 -4.09 -5.57 25.31
N SER A 312 -2.99 -5.66 24.56
CA SER A 312 -1.63 -5.53 25.12
C SER A 312 -1.28 -4.09 25.51
N PRO A 313 -0.35 -3.89 26.47
CA PRO A 313 0.15 -2.56 26.81
C PRO A 313 0.81 -1.82 25.63
N ALA A 314 1.35 -2.57 24.66
CA ALA A 314 1.97 -1.99 23.47
C ALA A 314 0.94 -1.23 22.62
N ALA A 315 -0.27 -1.78 22.49
CA ALA A 315 -1.38 -1.15 21.76
C ALA A 315 -2.01 0.01 22.55
N GLN A 316 -2.07 -0.05 23.88
CA GLN A 316 -2.68 0.99 24.73
C GLN A 316 -1.98 2.37 24.66
N GLY A 317 -0.73 2.40 24.20
CA GLY A 317 0.04 3.64 23.98
C GLY A 317 -0.08 4.22 22.57
N ILE A 318 -0.92 3.64 21.71
CA ILE A 318 -1.05 3.98 20.28
C ILE A 318 -2.47 4.47 20.04
N ASP A 319 -2.59 5.54 19.27
CA ASP A 319 -3.88 6.02 18.79
C ASP A 319 -4.15 5.41 17.41
N PHE A 320 -5.14 4.51 17.32
CA PHE A 320 -5.61 4.04 16.02
C PHE A 320 -6.41 5.14 15.34
N VAL A 321 -6.15 5.36 14.04
CA VAL A 321 -6.88 6.33 13.21
C VAL A 321 -7.19 5.72 11.85
N THR A 322 -8.19 6.26 11.16
CA THR A 322 -8.51 5.82 9.80
C THR A 322 -7.55 6.43 8.77
N ALA A 323 -7.46 5.82 7.59
CA ALA A 323 -6.57 6.30 6.53
C ALA A 323 -6.93 7.71 6.05
N GLY A 324 -8.22 8.04 5.93
CA GLY A 324 -8.68 9.37 5.61
C GLY A 324 -8.27 10.41 6.65
N THR A 325 -8.39 10.06 7.95
CA THR A 325 -7.97 10.94 9.06
C THR A 325 -6.49 11.27 8.97
N LEU A 326 -5.62 10.25 8.81
CA LEU A 326 -4.18 10.48 8.66
C LEU A 326 -3.88 11.26 7.38
N ALA A 327 -4.52 10.91 6.26
CA ALA A 327 -4.32 11.58 4.99
C ALA A 327 -4.68 13.08 5.07
N ASP A 328 -5.75 13.45 5.78
CA ASP A 328 -6.12 14.85 6.01
C ASP A 328 -5.11 15.57 6.89
N GLN A 329 -4.64 14.93 7.96
CA GLN A 329 -3.60 15.49 8.84
C GLN A 329 -2.32 15.81 8.05
N LEU A 330 -1.86 14.87 7.23
CA LEU A 330 -0.65 15.04 6.41
C LEU A 330 -0.86 16.06 5.29
N PHE A 331 -2.01 16.05 4.63
CA PHE A 331 -2.31 16.99 3.55
C PHE A 331 -2.39 18.44 4.04
N LEU A 332 -2.97 18.67 5.22
CA LEU A 332 -3.04 19.99 5.84
C LEU A 332 -1.68 20.48 6.34
N ALA A 333 -0.78 19.56 6.70
CA ALA A 333 0.58 19.87 7.15
C ALA A 333 1.54 20.29 6.02
N GLU A 334 1.21 20.06 4.75
CA GLU A 334 2.05 20.45 3.60
C GLU A 334 1.56 21.75 2.92
N PRO A 335 2.23 22.91 3.12
CA PRO A 335 1.76 24.19 2.58
C PRO A 335 1.74 24.26 1.05
N GLY A 336 2.57 23.47 0.35
CA GLY A 336 2.73 23.50 -1.10
C GLY A 336 1.60 22.84 -1.89
N LEU A 337 0.85 21.91 -1.28
CA LEU A 337 -0.21 21.16 -1.95
C LEU A 337 -1.55 21.91 -1.92
N GLN A 338 -1.74 22.80 -0.93
CA GLN A 338 -2.92 23.65 -0.81
C GLN A 338 -3.07 24.65 -1.97
N ALA A 339 -1.96 25.16 -2.49
CA ALA A 339 -1.95 26.15 -3.57
C ALA A 339 -2.41 25.58 -4.92
N SER A 340 -2.07 24.32 -5.23
CA SER A 340 -2.43 23.69 -6.51
C SER A 340 -3.92 23.31 -6.59
N VAL A 341 -4.54 22.93 -5.47
CA VAL A 341 -5.98 22.62 -5.41
C VAL A 341 -6.83 23.88 -5.55
N ALA A 342 -6.43 24.99 -4.92
CA ALA A 342 -7.13 26.27 -5.05
C ALA A 342 -7.09 26.83 -6.49
N GLU A 343 -5.96 26.67 -7.19
CA GLU A 343 -5.85 27.07 -8.60
C GLU A 343 -6.60 26.12 -9.55
N GLY A 344 -6.66 24.82 -9.24
CA GLY A 344 -7.38 23.83 -10.05
C GLY A 344 -8.90 24.00 -10.02
N ILE A 345 -9.48 24.38 -8.88
CA ILE A 345 -10.92 24.62 -8.74
C ILE A 345 -11.36 25.86 -9.55
N ASN A 346 -10.54 26.93 -9.58
CA ASN A 346 -10.87 28.14 -10.34
C ASN A 346 -10.81 27.96 -11.86
N ARG A 347 -9.99 27.02 -12.39
CA ARG A 347 -9.92 26.77 -13.84
C ARG A 347 -11.01 25.84 -14.38
N GLY A 348 -11.81 25.21 -13.50
CA GLY A 348 -12.98 24.42 -13.89
C GLY A 348 -14.29 25.22 -13.92
N ALA A 349 -14.25 26.50 -13.56
CA ALA A 349 -15.40 27.40 -13.46
C ALA A 349 -15.41 28.53 -14.52
N GLU A 350 -14.45 28.52 -15.46
CA GLU A 350 -14.40 29.41 -16.63
C GLU A 350 -14.69 28.65 -17.94
#